data_AF-A0A9P6BD91-F1
#
_entry.id   AF-A0A9P6BD91-F1
#
_cell.length_a   1.000
_cell.length_b   1.000
_cell.length_c   1.000
_cell.angle_alpha   90.00
_cell.angle_beta   90.00
_cell.angle_gamma   90.00
#
_symmetry.space_group_name_H-M   'P 1'
#
loop_
_entity.id
_entity.type
_entity.pdbx_description
1 polymer ?
#
loop_
_entity_poly.entity_id
_entity_poly.type
_entity_poly.pdbx_seq_one_letter_code
_entity_poly.pdbx_strand_id
1 'polypeptide(L)'
;MSRLPSRDIIADSIEAVVMAQHYDGNISIPGCDKNMPGCFMAAVRHNRPTIIVYGGTIQPGKRHLDCPSMDKQKGGTVNISDAFESYGTCFTKSQISDEERFDVVRHACPGPGACGGMYTANTMSSALEALGISLPYSSGTPALYPEKGQECVRAARYMKKLFYNGVFRRDILTRNSFLNAIAVVNVLGGSTNAV
;
A
#
# COMPACT_ATOMS: atom_id res chain seq x y z
N MET A 1 14.85 -14.75 0.19
CA MET A 1 13.73 -14.92 1.14
C MET A 1 12.44 -14.50 0.43
N SER A 2 11.52 -15.44 0.19
CA SER A 2 10.32 -15.18 -0.61
C SER A 2 9.36 -14.26 0.14
N ARG A 3 8.98 -13.13 -0.46
CA ARG A 3 8.03 -12.17 0.14
C ARG A 3 6.57 -12.61 -0.02
N LEU A 4 6.26 -13.49 -0.97
CA LEU A 4 4.87 -13.90 -1.23
C LEU A 4 4.26 -14.73 -0.08
N PRO A 5 4.95 -15.72 0.52
CA PRO A 5 4.38 -16.50 1.63
C PRO A 5 3.99 -15.68 2.86
N SER A 6 4.56 -14.48 3.04
CA SER A 6 4.16 -13.61 4.15
C SER A 6 2.70 -13.18 4.05
N ARG A 7 2.13 -13.13 2.83
CA ARG A 7 0.70 -12.84 2.62
C ARG A 7 -0.17 -13.84 3.36
N ASP A 8 0.10 -15.13 3.17
CA ASP A 8 -0.71 -16.21 3.73
C ASP A 8 -0.49 -16.30 5.24
N ILE A 9 0.75 -16.11 5.72
CA ILE A 9 1.05 -16.01 7.15
C ILE A 9 0.27 -14.87 7.81
N ILE A 10 0.20 -13.70 7.18
CA ILE A 10 -0.58 -12.55 7.70
C ILE A 10 -2.08 -12.90 7.75
N ALA A 11 -2.60 -13.54 6.71
CA ALA A 11 -3.99 -13.94 6.66
C ALA A 11 -4.32 -14.90 7.80
N ASP A 12 -3.51 -15.95 7.97
CA ASP A 12 -3.67 -16.97 9.01
C ASP A 12 -3.51 -16.35 10.41
N SER A 13 -2.58 -15.42 10.59
CA SER A 13 -2.34 -14.75 11.88
C SER A 13 -3.54 -13.91 12.32
N ILE A 14 -4.13 -13.14 11.40
CA ILE A 14 -5.31 -12.31 11.69
C ILE A 14 -6.51 -13.20 11.97
N GLU A 15 -6.73 -14.21 11.12
CA GLU A 15 -7.82 -15.18 11.29
C GLU A 15 -7.75 -15.88 12.64
N ALA A 16 -6.58 -16.40 13.02
CA ALA A 16 -6.37 -17.08 14.29
C ALA A 16 -6.74 -16.20 15.49
N VAL A 17 -6.27 -14.95 15.53
CA VAL A 17 -6.54 -14.04 16.66
C VAL A 17 -8.00 -13.61 16.70
N VAL A 18 -8.59 -13.22 15.57
CA VAL A 18 -9.98 -12.77 15.49
C VAL A 18 -10.94 -13.90 15.90
N MET A 19 -10.67 -15.12 15.44
CA MET A 19 -11.51 -16.27 15.76
C MET A 19 -11.32 -16.74 17.20
N ALA A 20 -10.07 -16.87 17.69
CA ALA A 20 -9.79 -17.33 19.04
C ALA A 20 -10.30 -16.37 20.13
N GLN A 21 -10.18 -15.05 19.90
CA GLN A 21 -10.64 -14.04 20.86
C GLN A 21 -12.10 -13.64 20.66
N HIS A 22 -12.82 -14.26 19.72
CA HIS A 22 -14.21 -13.95 19.42
C HIS A 22 -14.46 -12.45 19.15
N TYR A 23 -13.52 -11.74 18.51
CA TYR A 23 -13.69 -10.32 18.21
C TYR A 23 -14.80 -10.07 17.20
N ASP A 24 -15.77 -9.22 17.53
CA ASP A 24 -16.93 -8.96 16.66
C ASP A 24 -16.55 -8.37 15.29
N GLY A 25 -15.42 -7.66 15.19
CA GLY A 25 -14.93 -7.07 13.95
C GLY A 25 -13.45 -6.75 13.98
N ASN A 26 -12.93 -6.27 12.85
CA ASN A 26 -11.50 -6.08 12.63
C ASN A 26 -11.21 -4.74 11.93
N ILE A 27 -10.27 -3.95 12.46
CA ILE A 27 -9.69 -2.83 11.71
C ILE A 27 -8.22 -3.17 11.46
N SER A 28 -7.87 -3.43 10.21
CA SER A 28 -6.51 -3.76 9.82
C SER A 28 -5.82 -2.53 9.23
N ILE A 29 -4.56 -2.30 9.61
CA ILE A 29 -3.77 -1.14 9.18
C ILE A 29 -2.52 -1.60 8.41
N PRO A 30 -2.67 -2.17 7.20
CA PRO A 30 -1.53 -2.63 6.41
C PRO A 30 -0.82 -1.46 5.70
N GLY A 31 0.50 -1.60 5.49
CA GLY A 31 1.33 -0.52 4.93
C GLY A 31 2.30 -0.92 3.82
N CYS A 32 2.52 -2.21 3.55
CA CYS A 32 3.47 -2.66 2.52
C CYS A 32 2.90 -3.80 1.67
N ASP A 33 3.13 -3.77 0.36
CA ASP A 33 2.77 -4.75 -0.67
C ASP A 33 1.86 -5.92 -0.22
N LYS A 34 2.44 -6.96 0.40
CA LYS A 34 1.75 -8.21 0.75
C LYS A 34 0.83 -8.14 1.97
N ASN A 35 0.94 -7.09 2.78
CA ASN A 35 0.06 -6.88 3.94
C ASN A 35 -1.40 -6.64 3.50
N MET A 36 -1.62 -5.87 2.42
CA MET A 36 -2.95 -5.51 1.92
C MET A 36 -3.76 -6.75 1.55
N PRO A 37 -3.29 -7.62 0.63
CA PRO A 37 -4.00 -8.84 0.29
C PRO A 37 -4.08 -9.82 1.47
N GLY A 38 -3.08 -9.87 2.36
CA GLY A 38 -3.14 -10.71 3.56
C GLY A 38 -4.29 -10.33 4.50
N CYS A 39 -4.41 -9.03 4.83
CA CYS A 39 -5.52 -8.51 5.63
C CYS A 39 -6.87 -8.71 4.93
N PHE A 40 -6.92 -8.52 3.61
CA PHE A 40 -8.13 -8.73 2.83
C PHE A 40 -8.56 -10.21 2.83
N MET A 41 -7.64 -11.14 2.62
CA MET A 41 -7.92 -12.58 2.67
C MET A 41 -8.49 -12.98 4.03
N ALA A 42 -7.87 -12.53 5.14
CA ALA A 42 -8.40 -12.78 6.48
C ALA A 42 -9.83 -12.25 6.63
N ALA A 43 -10.08 -11.00 6.21
CA ALA A 43 -11.39 -10.35 6.28
C ALA A 43 -12.49 -11.17 5.59
N VAL A 44 -12.17 -11.77 4.43
CA VAL A 44 -13.09 -12.61 3.67
C VAL A 44 -13.33 -13.96 4.34
N ARG A 45 -12.28 -14.57 4.90
CA ARG A 45 -12.37 -15.89 5.56
C ARG A 45 -13.25 -15.84 6.81
N HIS A 46 -12.96 -14.94 7.74
CA HIS A 46 -13.74 -14.84 8.98
C HIS A 46 -15.11 -14.14 8.79
N ASN A 47 -15.31 -13.45 7.66
CA ASN A 47 -16.56 -12.77 7.27
C ASN A 47 -17.22 -11.96 8.41
N ARG A 48 -16.43 -11.11 9.10
CA ARG A 48 -16.91 -10.17 10.13
C ARG A 48 -16.80 -8.73 9.64
N PRO A 49 -17.55 -7.75 10.20
CA PRO A 49 -17.36 -6.33 9.90
C PRO A 49 -15.88 -5.96 9.97
N THR A 50 -15.32 -5.49 8.85
CA THR A 50 -13.89 -5.25 8.71
C THR A 50 -13.64 -3.97 7.94
N ILE A 51 -12.71 -3.13 8.37
CA ILE A 51 -12.24 -1.98 7.59
C ILE A 51 -10.74 -2.11 7.42
N ILE A 52 -10.26 -1.93 6.20
CA ILE A 52 -8.83 -1.86 5.91
C ILE A 52 -8.46 -0.39 5.76
N VAL A 53 -7.52 0.07 6.57
CA VAL A 53 -6.99 1.44 6.56
C VAL A 53 -5.58 1.39 5.99
N TYR A 54 -5.37 1.89 4.78
CA TYR A 54 -4.05 1.90 4.19
C TYR A 54 -3.12 2.86 4.93
N GLY A 55 -1.92 2.40 5.30
CA GLY A 55 -0.92 3.22 6.00
C GLY A 55 -0.46 4.46 5.24
N GLY A 56 -0.66 4.52 3.93
CA GLY A 56 -0.36 5.67 3.10
C GLY A 56 0.96 5.55 2.34
N THR A 57 1.05 6.31 1.25
CA THR A 57 2.24 6.36 0.40
C THR A 57 3.32 7.26 1.00
N ILE A 58 4.59 6.92 0.74
CA ILE A 58 5.76 7.73 1.11
C ILE A 58 5.80 8.99 0.25
N GLN A 59 6.30 10.09 0.81
CA GLN A 59 6.60 11.30 0.04
C GLN A 59 7.82 11.07 -0.87
N PRO A 60 7.88 11.69 -2.06
CA PRO A 60 9.04 11.60 -2.92
C PRO A 60 10.27 12.22 -2.23
N GLY A 61 11.40 11.54 -2.37
CA GLY A 61 12.69 12.06 -1.95
C GLY A 61 13.15 13.21 -2.83
N LYS A 62 14.07 14.03 -2.31
CA LYS A 62 14.75 15.08 -3.09
C LYS A 62 16.24 14.86 -3.01
N ARG A 63 16.90 14.83 -4.15
CA ARG A 63 18.34 14.62 -4.24
C ARG A 63 19.14 15.92 -4.16
N HIS A 64 20.39 15.84 -3.73
CA HIS A 64 21.21 17.04 -3.44
C HIS A 64 22.37 17.27 -4.41
N LEU A 65 22.72 16.27 -5.22
CA LEU A 65 23.73 16.38 -6.26
C LEU A 65 23.08 16.40 -7.65
N ASP A 66 23.86 16.68 -8.70
CA ASP A 66 23.49 16.39 -10.10
C ASP A 66 23.86 14.94 -10.43
N CYS A 67 23.22 14.32 -11.42
CA CYS A 67 23.49 12.95 -11.86
C CYS A 67 23.06 12.86 -13.33
N PRO A 68 23.92 13.39 -14.23
CA PRO A 68 23.63 13.44 -15.65
C PRO A 68 23.38 12.04 -16.25
N SER A 69 24.01 11.01 -15.69
CA SER A 69 23.86 9.62 -16.14
C SER A 69 22.46 9.04 -15.98
N MET A 70 21.64 9.60 -15.08
CA MET A 70 20.24 9.23 -14.89
C MET A 70 19.28 10.37 -15.32
N ASP A 71 19.78 11.36 -16.05
CA ASP A 71 19.04 12.57 -16.44
C ASP A 71 18.34 13.25 -15.25
N LYS A 72 19.02 13.28 -14.09
CA LYS A 72 18.51 13.91 -12.88
C LYS A 72 19.37 15.08 -12.48
N GLN A 73 18.72 16.19 -12.16
CA GLN A 73 19.35 17.39 -11.62
C GLN A 73 19.18 17.47 -10.11
N LYS A 74 19.98 18.30 -9.47
CA LYS A 74 19.85 18.67 -8.06
C LYS A 74 18.45 19.21 -7.77
N GLY A 75 17.85 18.76 -6.68
CA GLY A 75 16.47 19.09 -6.32
C GLY A 75 15.41 18.26 -7.06
N GLY A 76 15.81 17.42 -8.03
CA GLY A 76 14.93 16.45 -8.67
C GLY A 76 14.39 15.40 -7.69
N THR A 77 13.26 14.80 -8.05
CA THR A 77 12.62 13.77 -7.22
C THR A 77 13.34 12.44 -7.36
N VAL A 78 13.50 11.75 -6.23
CA VAL A 78 14.06 10.40 -6.17
C VAL A 78 13.16 9.45 -5.38
N ASN A 79 13.12 8.19 -5.80
CA ASN A 79 12.34 7.13 -5.19
C ASN A 79 13.14 5.81 -5.14
N ILE A 80 12.50 4.74 -4.71
CA ILE A 80 13.15 3.43 -4.58
C ILE A 80 13.58 2.81 -5.92
N SER A 81 12.87 3.05 -7.03
CA SER A 81 13.33 2.55 -8.35
C SER A 81 14.60 3.25 -8.79
N ASP A 82 14.73 4.55 -8.53
CA ASP A 82 15.95 5.30 -8.82
C ASP A 82 17.15 4.74 -8.04
N ALA A 83 16.95 4.29 -6.79
CA ALA A 83 18.00 3.64 -6.01
C ALA A 83 18.46 2.32 -6.68
N PHE A 84 17.52 1.51 -7.21
CA PHE A 84 17.87 0.30 -7.97
C PHE A 84 18.58 0.62 -9.29
N GLU A 85 18.09 1.62 -10.02
CA GLU A 85 18.68 2.07 -11.28
C GLU A 85 20.08 2.67 -11.09
N SER A 86 20.33 3.37 -9.97
CA SER A 86 21.64 3.93 -9.63
C SER A 86 22.70 2.84 -9.49
N TYR A 87 22.35 1.70 -8.90
CA TYR A 87 23.24 0.54 -8.80
C TYR A 87 23.46 -0.11 -10.16
N GLY A 88 22.40 -0.29 -10.95
CA GLY A 88 22.50 -0.84 -12.31
C GLY A 88 23.39 0.02 -13.22
N THR A 89 23.24 1.34 -13.15
CA THR A 89 24.04 2.30 -13.92
C THR A 89 25.50 2.31 -13.49
N CYS A 90 25.76 2.17 -12.18
CA CYS A 90 27.11 2.03 -11.63
C CYS A 90 27.81 0.79 -12.19
N PHE A 91 27.11 -0.35 -12.23
CA PHE A 91 27.70 -1.62 -12.67
C PHE A 91 27.83 -1.76 -14.20
N THR A 92 26.86 -1.25 -14.96
CA THR A 92 26.78 -1.54 -16.40
C THR A 92 27.38 -0.47 -17.29
N LYS A 93 27.43 0.78 -16.82
CA LYS A 93 27.86 1.91 -17.65
C LYS A 93 29.06 2.68 -17.08
N SER A 94 29.52 2.39 -15.85
CA SER A 94 30.56 3.16 -15.15
C SER A 94 30.34 4.68 -15.21
N GLN A 95 29.07 5.10 -15.28
CA GLN A 95 28.67 6.46 -15.63
C GLN A 95 28.18 7.28 -14.43
N ILE A 96 28.06 6.65 -13.26
CA ILE A 96 27.66 7.31 -12.01
C ILE A 96 28.80 7.15 -11.00
N SER A 97 29.18 8.25 -10.36
CA SER A 97 30.14 8.24 -9.26
C SER A 97 29.51 7.63 -8.00
N ASP A 98 30.35 7.13 -7.09
CA ASP A 98 29.86 6.63 -5.81
C ASP A 98 29.15 7.72 -5.00
N GLU A 99 29.61 8.97 -5.06
CA GLU A 99 28.97 10.10 -4.38
C GLU A 99 27.55 10.36 -4.89
N GLU A 100 27.36 10.38 -6.21
CA GLU A 100 26.04 10.54 -6.84
C GLU A 100 25.12 9.35 -6.49
N ARG A 101 25.65 8.12 -6.50
CA ARG A 101 24.90 6.94 -6.10
C ARG A 101 24.49 6.99 -4.63
N PHE A 102 25.41 7.38 -3.74
CA PHE A 102 25.13 7.52 -2.31
C PHE A 102 24.09 8.60 -2.05
N ASP A 103 24.12 9.72 -2.78
CA ASP A 103 23.11 10.78 -2.71
C ASP A 103 21.72 10.24 -3.07
N VAL A 104 21.59 9.49 -4.16
CA VAL A 104 20.30 8.87 -4.56
C VAL A 104 19.80 7.92 -3.47
N VAL A 105 20.65 6.99 -3.00
CA VAL A 105 20.27 5.99 -2.00
C VAL A 105 19.87 6.63 -0.67
N ARG A 106 20.58 7.68 -0.24
CA ARG A 106 20.30 8.37 1.03
C ARG A 106 18.99 9.15 1.01
N HIS A 107 18.57 9.65 -0.15
CA HIS A 107 17.41 10.51 -0.25
C HIS A 107 16.18 9.85 -0.86
N ALA A 108 16.29 8.64 -1.43
CA ALA A 108 15.18 7.90 -2.05
C ALA A 108 13.99 7.59 -1.11
N CYS A 109 14.22 7.50 0.20
CA CYS A 109 13.20 7.20 1.20
C CYS A 109 13.21 8.24 2.32
N PRO A 110 12.53 9.39 2.15
CA PRO A 110 12.62 10.53 3.08
C PRO A 110 11.83 10.35 4.39
N GLY A 111 11.02 9.29 4.53
CA GLY A 111 10.16 9.10 5.69
C GLY A 111 9.34 7.80 5.65
N PRO A 112 8.31 7.68 6.50
CA PRO A 112 7.44 6.51 6.52
C PRO A 112 6.45 6.50 5.33
N GLY A 113 5.98 5.30 4.98
CA GLY A 113 4.98 5.07 3.93
C GLY A 113 5.39 3.95 2.97
N ALA A 114 4.45 3.47 2.16
CA ALA A 114 4.74 2.51 1.10
C ALA A 114 5.37 3.18 -0.12
N CYS A 115 5.91 2.40 -1.05
CA CYS A 115 6.54 2.91 -2.27
C CYS A 115 5.64 3.88 -3.05
N GLY A 116 6.19 5.01 -3.49
CA GLY A 116 5.44 6.12 -4.09
C GLY A 116 4.74 5.84 -5.42
N GLY A 117 5.28 4.94 -6.24
CA GLY A 117 4.71 4.61 -7.56
C GLY A 117 3.50 3.67 -7.50
N MET A 118 2.86 3.42 -8.65
CA MET A 118 1.78 2.42 -8.80
C MET A 118 2.30 0.98 -8.77
N TYR A 119 3.13 0.66 -7.77
CA TYR A 119 3.50 -0.70 -7.43
C TYR A 119 2.35 -1.40 -6.70
N THR A 120 2.59 -2.62 -6.23
CA THR A 120 1.54 -3.46 -5.64
C THR A 120 0.88 -2.83 -4.40
N ALA A 121 1.60 -2.08 -3.56
CA ALA A 121 1.00 -1.44 -2.38
C ALA A 121 -0.10 -0.43 -2.75
N ASN A 122 0.22 0.56 -3.62
CA ASN A 122 -0.75 1.56 -4.06
C ASN A 122 -1.83 0.94 -4.97
N THR A 123 -1.46 -0.02 -5.82
CA THR A 123 -2.44 -0.74 -6.67
C THR A 123 -3.48 -1.46 -5.82
N MET A 124 -3.04 -2.24 -4.82
CA MET A 124 -3.94 -2.97 -3.94
C MET A 124 -4.75 -2.03 -3.05
N SER A 125 -4.16 -0.92 -2.61
CA SER A 125 -4.90 0.08 -1.84
C SER A 125 -6.05 0.68 -2.65
N SER A 126 -5.79 1.10 -3.90
CA SER A 126 -6.83 1.62 -4.81
C SER A 126 -7.87 0.55 -5.16
N ALA A 127 -7.45 -0.69 -5.38
CA ALA A 127 -8.36 -1.80 -5.63
C ALA A 127 -9.28 -2.09 -4.43
N LEU A 128 -8.74 -2.07 -3.20
CA LEU A 128 -9.52 -2.30 -1.98
C LEU A 128 -10.49 -1.15 -1.66
N GLU A 129 -10.14 0.07 -2.03
CA GLU A 129 -11.06 1.21 -1.98
C GLU A 129 -12.20 1.04 -3.00
N ALA A 130 -11.88 0.68 -4.25
CA ALA A 130 -12.87 0.40 -5.29
C ALA A 130 -13.78 -0.81 -4.96
N LEU A 131 -13.27 -1.80 -4.23
CA LEU A 131 -14.05 -2.93 -3.69
C LEU A 131 -15.02 -2.51 -2.58
N GLY A 132 -14.85 -1.33 -1.97
CA GLY A 132 -15.67 -0.87 -0.84
C GLY A 132 -15.23 -1.43 0.53
N ILE A 133 -14.00 -1.96 0.63
CA ILE A 133 -13.44 -2.49 1.89
C ILE A 133 -12.75 -1.40 2.70
N SER A 134 -12.15 -0.42 2.00
CA SER A 134 -11.52 0.75 2.60
C SER A 134 -12.46 1.95 2.54
N LEU A 135 -12.25 2.93 3.41
CA LEU A 135 -12.99 4.19 3.32
C LEU A 135 -12.55 5.01 2.10
N PRO A 136 -13.43 5.87 1.55
CA PRO A 136 -13.02 6.81 0.50
C PRO A 136 -11.82 7.66 0.93
N TYR A 137 -10.92 7.90 -0.01
CA TYR A 137 -9.65 8.63 0.14
C TYR A 137 -8.56 7.89 0.93
N SER A 138 -8.78 6.63 1.34
CA SER A 138 -7.78 5.83 2.05
C SER A 138 -6.52 5.63 1.20
N SER A 139 -6.69 5.35 -0.09
CA SER A 139 -5.59 5.06 -1.01
C SER A 139 -4.79 6.29 -1.43
N GLY A 140 -5.42 7.47 -1.46
CA GLY A 140 -4.79 8.71 -1.91
C GLY A 140 -4.06 9.52 -0.84
N THR A 141 -4.31 9.24 0.45
CA THR A 141 -3.75 10.05 1.54
C THR A 141 -2.33 9.59 1.92
N PRO A 142 -1.29 10.45 1.82
CA PRO A 142 0.07 10.09 2.22
C PRO A 142 0.23 9.76 3.70
N ALA A 143 1.24 8.97 4.06
CA ALA A 143 1.40 8.45 5.42
C ALA A 143 1.60 9.53 6.50
N LEU A 144 2.30 10.62 6.15
CA LEU A 144 2.59 11.72 7.08
C LEU A 144 1.50 12.80 7.14
N TYR A 145 0.46 12.69 6.32
CA TYR A 145 -0.58 13.71 6.24
C TYR A 145 -1.54 13.58 7.44
N PRO A 146 -1.92 14.68 8.11
CA PRO A 146 -2.83 14.65 9.27
C PRO A 146 -4.16 13.93 8.99
N GLU A 147 -4.63 13.99 7.75
CA GLU A 147 -5.83 13.34 7.24
C GLU A 147 -5.79 11.82 7.45
N LYS A 148 -4.59 11.20 7.45
CA LYS A 148 -4.43 9.76 7.72
C LYS A 148 -4.78 9.43 9.17
N GLY A 149 -4.34 10.26 10.12
CA GLY A 149 -4.75 10.14 11.53
C GLY A 149 -6.25 10.34 11.70
N GLN A 150 -6.83 11.31 10.99
CA GLN A 150 -8.28 11.54 10.99
C GLN A 150 -9.05 10.36 10.39
N GLU A 151 -8.52 9.71 9.36
CA GLU A 151 -9.08 8.50 8.77
C GLU A 151 -9.16 7.36 9.79
N CYS A 152 -8.10 7.11 10.56
CA CYS A 152 -8.09 6.10 11.62
C CYS A 152 -9.21 6.36 12.65
N VAL A 153 -9.45 7.61 13.04
CA VAL A 153 -10.55 7.98 13.94
C VAL A 153 -11.92 7.79 13.27
N ARG A 154 -12.04 8.12 11.98
CA ARG A 154 -13.28 7.91 11.21
C ARG A 154 -13.58 6.41 11.05
N ALA A 155 -12.57 5.55 10.88
CA ALA A 155 -12.74 4.11 10.72
C ALA A 155 -13.52 3.51 11.89
N ALA A 156 -13.23 3.91 13.13
CA ALA A 156 -14.00 3.47 14.31
C ALA A 156 -15.48 3.87 14.25
N ARG A 157 -15.80 5.06 13.73
CA ARG A 157 -17.21 5.51 13.57
C ARG A 157 -17.94 4.70 12.49
N TYR A 158 -17.28 4.41 11.37
CA TYR A 158 -17.87 3.58 10.32
C TYR A 158 -18.00 2.12 10.74
N MET A 159 -17.08 1.61 11.56
CA MET A 159 -17.18 0.25 12.11
C MET A 159 -18.47 0.08 12.93
N LYS A 160 -18.81 1.06 13.77
CA LYS A 160 -20.11 1.05 14.50
C LYS A 160 -21.31 1.00 13.56
N LYS A 161 -21.26 1.70 12.41
CA LYS A 161 -22.32 1.65 11.40
C LYS A 161 -22.42 0.28 10.73
N LEU A 162 -21.27 -0.36 10.44
CA LEU A 162 -21.26 -1.71 9.89
C LEU A 162 -21.89 -2.72 10.84
N PHE A 163 -21.61 -2.61 12.14
CA PHE A 163 -22.26 -3.43 13.17
C PHE A 163 -23.77 -3.19 13.24
N TYR A 164 -24.18 -1.92 13.34
CA TYR A 164 -25.60 -1.57 13.45
C TYR A 164 -26.42 -2.04 12.24
N ASN A 165 -25.84 -1.95 11.04
CA ASN A 165 -26.49 -2.37 9.80
C ASN A 165 -26.32 -3.86 9.48
N GLY A 166 -25.54 -4.61 10.27
CA GLY A 166 -25.27 -6.03 10.01
C GLY A 166 -24.54 -6.30 8.69
N VAL A 167 -23.62 -5.43 8.27
CA VAL A 167 -22.93 -5.55 6.97
C VAL A 167 -21.62 -6.32 7.11
N PHE A 168 -21.56 -7.48 6.47
CA PHE A 168 -20.40 -8.37 6.44
C PHE A 168 -19.62 -8.22 5.13
N ARG A 169 -18.44 -8.86 5.04
CA ARG A 169 -17.57 -8.72 3.87
C ARG A 169 -18.21 -9.31 2.61
N ARG A 170 -18.88 -10.45 2.74
CA ARG A 170 -19.55 -11.12 1.62
C ARG A 170 -20.71 -10.29 1.03
N ASP A 171 -21.30 -9.37 1.79
CA ASP A 171 -22.36 -8.48 1.30
C ASP A 171 -21.82 -7.37 0.39
N ILE A 172 -20.56 -6.98 0.60
CA ILE A 172 -19.87 -5.93 -0.17
C ILE A 172 -19.20 -6.54 -1.42
N LEU A 173 -18.66 -7.75 -1.28
CA LEU A 173 -17.89 -8.43 -2.31
C LEU A 173 -18.80 -9.11 -3.34
N THR A 174 -19.23 -8.34 -4.31
CA THR A 174 -20.07 -8.78 -5.43
C THR A 174 -19.25 -8.86 -6.71
N ARG A 175 -19.78 -9.54 -7.74
CA ARG A 175 -19.17 -9.53 -9.08
C ARG A 175 -18.91 -8.10 -9.57
N ASN A 176 -19.85 -7.19 -9.31
CA ASN A 176 -19.73 -5.79 -9.73
C ASN A 176 -18.62 -5.05 -8.95
N SER A 177 -18.44 -5.31 -7.65
CA SER A 177 -17.34 -4.68 -6.90
C SER A 177 -15.97 -5.14 -7.44
N PHE A 178 -15.83 -6.42 -7.81
CA PHE A 178 -14.61 -6.91 -8.44
C PHE A 178 -14.38 -6.31 -9.83
N LEU A 179 -15.42 -6.16 -10.65
CA LEU A 179 -15.29 -5.48 -11.95
C LEU A 179 -14.88 -4.01 -11.79
N ASN A 180 -15.41 -3.30 -10.79
CA ASN A 180 -14.97 -1.94 -10.47
C ASN A 180 -13.48 -1.92 -10.09
N ALA A 181 -13.05 -2.85 -9.25
CA ALA A 181 -11.65 -2.94 -8.85
C ALA A 181 -10.72 -3.22 -10.04
N ILE A 182 -11.10 -4.14 -10.93
CA ILE A 182 -10.36 -4.45 -12.16
C ILE A 182 -10.28 -3.21 -13.06
N ALA A 183 -11.38 -2.48 -13.23
CA ALA A 183 -11.40 -1.24 -14.01
C ALA A 183 -10.45 -0.19 -13.43
N VAL A 184 -10.45 0.01 -12.11
CA VAL A 184 -9.54 0.93 -11.43
C VAL A 184 -8.08 0.51 -11.59
N VAL A 185 -7.76 -0.78 -11.41
CA VAL A 185 -6.40 -1.31 -11.60
C VAL A 185 -5.91 -1.04 -13.04
N ASN A 186 -6.76 -1.28 -14.04
CA ASN A 186 -6.39 -1.05 -15.44
C ASN A 186 -6.19 0.43 -15.76
N VAL A 187 -7.09 1.32 -15.32
CA VAL A 187 -7.00 2.76 -15.60
C VAL A 187 -5.78 3.39 -14.92
N LEU A 188 -5.40 2.92 -13.74
CA LEU A 188 -4.23 3.43 -13.02
C LEU A 188 -2.89 2.82 -13.50
N GLY A 189 -2.91 1.88 -14.45
CA GLY A 189 -1.71 1.15 -14.86
C GLY A 189 -1.10 0.35 -13.70
N GLY A 190 -1.97 -0.26 -12.89
CA GLY A 190 -1.57 -0.96 -11.67
C GLY A 190 -0.69 -2.19 -11.90
N SER A 191 -0.03 -2.62 -10.84
CA SER A 191 0.87 -3.78 -10.83
C SER A 191 0.16 -5.07 -11.26
N THR A 192 0.83 -5.88 -12.08
CA THR A 192 0.36 -7.23 -12.47
C THR A 192 0.17 -8.18 -11.30
N ASN A 193 0.81 -7.93 -10.15
CA ASN A 193 0.59 -8.68 -8.90
C ASN A 193 -0.83 -8.52 -8.33
N ALA A 194 -1.65 -7.63 -8.89
CA ALA A 194 -3.06 -7.52 -8.53
C ALA A 194 -3.93 -8.65 -9.12
N VAL A 195 -3.41 -9.38 -10.12
CA VAL A 195 -4.00 -10.62 -10.66
C VAL A 195 -3.70 -11.78 -9.73
#